data_AF-A0A5N5GAU8-F1
#
_entry.id   AF-A0A5N5GAU8-F1
#
_cell.length_a   1.000
_cell.length_b   1.000
_cell.length_c   1.000
_cell.angle_alpha   90.00
_cell.angle_beta   90.00
_cell.angle_gamma   90.00
#
_symmetry.space_group_name_H-M   'P 1'
#
loop_
_entity.id
_entity.type
_entity.pdbx_description
1 polymer ?
#
loop_
_entity_poly.entity_id
_entity_poly.type
_entity_poly.pdbx_seq_one_letter_code
_entity_poly.pdbx_strand_id
1 'polypeptide(L)'
;MAKHEELPIPIHNTLDAVYGDSSQLDEAQLRFHRLNSKFQQVGHPPQLFARSSGRVNLIGEHIDYEGYSVLPMAIRQDPIVAIRKHDDGDAEKILRIANVNDKYQICTYPADPTQLTKPYAVEESQLPHGE
;
A
#
# COMPACT_ATOMS: atom_id res chain seq x y z
N MET A 1 -11.39 -26.60 -5.93
CA MET A 1 -11.45 -25.31 -5.21
C MET A 1 -10.45 -24.40 -5.90
N ALA A 2 -10.85 -23.20 -6.35
CA ALA A 2 -9.91 -22.27 -6.97
C ALA A 2 -8.76 -21.98 -6.00
N LYS A 3 -7.52 -21.90 -6.51
CA LYS A 3 -6.41 -21.42 -5.68
C LYS A 3 -6.72 -19.99 -5.27
N HIS A 4 -6.42 -19.60 -4.04
CA HIS A 4 -6.71 -18.25 -3.54
C HIS A 4 -6.10 -17.14 -4.43
N GLU A 5 -5.04 -17.47 -5.16
CA GLU A 5 -4.34 -16.64 -6.15
C GLU A 5 -5.15 -16.30 -7.41
N GLU A 6 -6.27 -16.99 -7.66
CA GLU A 6 -7.11 -16.79 -8.86
C GLU A 6 -8.35 -15.91 -8.58
N LEU A 7 -8.55 -15.46 -7.34
CA LEU A 7 -9.70 -14.63 -6.99
C LEU A 7 -9.45 -13.17 -7.40
N PRO A 8 -10.41 -12.49 -8.04
CA PRO A 8 -10.26 -11.10 -8.44
C PRO A 8 -10.15 -10.19 -7.21
N ILE A 9 -9.38 -9.10 -7.33
CA ILE A 9 -9.29 -8.08 -6.28
C ILE A 9 -10.70 -7.49 -6.05
N PRO A 10 -11.22 -7.53 -4.81
CA PRO A 10 -12.55 -6.95 -4.52
C PRO A 10 -12.59 -5.45 -4.81
N ILE A 11 -13.62 -5.01 -5.53
CA ILE A 11 -13.87 -3.60 -5.83
C ILE A 11 -15.18 -3.19 -5.15
N HIS A 12 -15.13 -2.13 -4.37
CA HIS A 12 -16.28 -1.58 -3.65
C HIS A 12 -16.48 -0.12 -4.02
N ASN A 13 -17.73 0.30 -4.15
CA ASN A 13 -18.11 1.68 -4.46
C ASN A 13 -18.52 2.46 -3.20
N THR A 14 -18.73 1.78 -2.08
CA THR A 14 -19.18 2.37 -0.82
C THR A 14 -18.33 1.85 0.35
N LEU A 15 -18.21 2.64 1.41
CA LEU A 15 -17.38 2.29 2.57
C LEU A 15 -18.06 1.30 3.51
N ASP A 16 -19.39 1.30 3.58
CA ASP A 16 -20.20 0.34 4.36
C ASP A 16 -19.94 -1.11 3.93
N ALA A 17 -19.77 -1.36 2.63
CA ALA A 17 -19.42 -2.70 2.12
C ALA A 17 -18.07 -3.23 2.64
N VAL A 18 -17.20 -2.35 3.16
CA VAL A 18 -15.84 -2.70 3.61
C VAL A 18 -15.68 -2.54 5.13
N TYR A 19 -16.39 -1.60 5.76
CA TYR A 19 -16.27 -1.27 7.19
C TYR A 19 -17.53 -1.62 8.00
N GLY A 20 -18.62 -2.05 7.34
CA GLY A 20 -19.91 -2.40 7.95
C GLY A 20 -20.67 -1.19 8.52
N ASP A 21 -21.72 -1.47 9.28
CA ASP A 21 -22.60 -0.45 9.87
C ASP A 21 -22.27 -0.24 11.35
N SER A 22 -21.24 0.55 11.64
CA SER A 22 -20.82 0.83 13.02
C SER A 22 -20.00 2.12 13.12
N SER A 23 -19.55 2.48 14.33
CA SER A 23 -18.61 3.58 14.58
C SER A 23 -17.31 3.51 13.75
N GLN A 24 -16.97 2.33 13.23
CA GLN A 24 -15.84 2.12 12.33
C GLN A 24 -16.06 2.80 10.97
N LEU A 25 -17.30 2.87 10.50
CA LEU A 25 -17.66 3.52 9.25
C LEU A 25 -17.43 5.03 9.35
N ASP A 26 -17.85 5.65 10.46
CA ASP A 26 -17.66 7.08 10.69
C ASP A 26 -16.16 7.45 10.73
N GLU A 27 -15.36 6.63 11.42
CA GLU A 27 -13.90 6.78 11.45
C GLU A 27 -13.30 6.64 10.03
N ALA A 28 -13.71 5.63 9.27
CA ALA A 28 -13.26 5.42 7.90
C ALA A 28 -13.65 6.60 7.00
N GLN A 29 -14.88 7.09 7.06
CA GLN A 29 -15.34 8.26 6.30
C GLN A 29 -14.46 9.48 6.57
N LEU A 30 -14.11 9.74 7.83
CA LEU A 30 -13.23 10.85 8.18
C LEU A 30 -11.81 10.68 7.60
N ARG A 31 -11.26 9.46 7.63
CA ARG A 31 -9.93 9.14 7.07
C ARG A 31 -9.90 9.31 5.55
N PHE A 32 -10.91 8.78 4.85
CA PHE A 32 -11.05 8.92 3.39
C PHE A 32 -11.28 10.39 3.00
N HIS A 33 -12.09 11.13 3.76
CA HIS A 33 -12.29 12.56 3.53
C HIS A 33 -10.99 13.34 3.68
N ARG A 34 -10.23 13.12 4.76
CA ARG A 34 -8.92 13.76 4.97
C ARG A 34 -7.94 13.44 3.85
N LEU A 35 -7.87 12.17 3.43
CA LEU A 35 -7.01 11.74 2.34
C LEU A 35 -7.41 12.40 1.01
N ASN A 36 -8.70 12.45 0.68
CA ASN A 36 -9.22 13.12 -0.51
C ASN A 36 -8.87 14.61 -0.51
N SER A 37 -9.09 15.30 0.62
CA SER A 37 -8.76 16.73 0.77
C SER A 37 -7.26 16.99 0.60
N LYS A 38 -6.39 16.15 1.17
CA LYS A 38 -4.93 16.29 0.99
C LYS A 38 -4.52 15.97 -0.45
N PHE A 39 -5.13 14.98 -1.10
CA PHE A 39 -4.84 14.62 -2.48
C PHE A 39 -5.21 15.76 -3.46
N GLN A 40 -6.34 16.42 -3.23
CA GLN A 40 -6.74 17.60 -4.01
C GLN A 40 -5.74 18.76 -3.88
N GLN A 41 -5.12 18.95 -2.70
CA GLN A 41 -4.04 19.93 -2.51
C GLN A 41 -2.78 19.61 -3.33
N VAL A 42 -2.58 18.34 -3.74
CA VAL A 42 -1.48 17.91 -4.62
C VAL A 42 -1.78 18.20 -6.11
N GLY A 43 -3.01 18.62 -6.43
CA GLY A 43 -3.37 19.25 -7.71
C GLY A 43 -4.54 18.63 -8.47
N HIS A 44 -5.03 17.45 -8.09
CA HIS A 44 -6.14 16.78 -8.79
C HIS A 44 -6.99 15.94 -7.83
N PRO A 45 -8.26 15.64 -8.16
CA PRO A 45 -9.04 14.65 -7.41
C PRO A 45 -8.58 13.21 -7.71
N PRO A 46 -8.63 12.29 -6.74
CA PRO A 46 -8.29 10.89 -6.97
C PRO A 46 -9.32 10.20 -7.87
N GLN A 47 -8.88 9.19 -8.62
CA GLN A 47 -9.75 8.34 -9.45
C GLN A 47 -10.22 7.09 -8.68
N LEU A 48 -9.36 6.57 -7.79
CA LEU A 48 -9.68 5.42 -6.96
C LEU A 48 -8.91 5.47 -5.64
N PHE A 49 -9.35 4.63 -4.69
CA PHE A 49 -8.64 4.37 -3.46
C PHE A 49 -8.30 2.89 -3.38
N ALA A 50 -7.04 2.57 -3.07
CA ALA A 50 -6.60 1.24 -2.74
C ALA A 50 -6.38 1.15 -1.22
N ARG A 51 -6.77 0.03 -0.62
CA ARG A 51 -6.65 -0.23 0.81
C ARG A 51 -5.97 -1.59 0.99
N SER A 52 -5.11 -1.70 1.99
CA SER A 52 -4.65 -2.99 2.50
C SER A 52 -4.71 -2.98 4.02
N SER A 53 -5.18 -4.05 4.65
CA SER A 53 -5.15 -4.16 6.11
C SER A 53 -3.72 -4.37 6.60
N GLY A 54 -3.37 -3.78 7.73
CA GLY A 54 -2.25 -4.25 8.51
C GLY A 54 -2.48 -5.67 9.00
N ARG A 55 -1.46 -6.26 9.60
CA ARG A 55 -1.53 -7.61 10.17
C ARG A 55 -0.83 -7.67 11.52
N VAL A 56 -1.25 -8.63 12.33
CA VAL A 56 -0.49 -9.14 13.47
C VAL A 56 -0.30 -10.63 13.28
N ASN A 57 0.77 -11.17 13.83
CA ASN A 57 0.97 -12.60 13.92
C ASN A 57 0.52 -13.06 15.30
N LEU A 58 -0.33 -14.07 15.35
CA LEU A 58 -0.76 -14.67 16.63
C LEU A 58 0.27 -15.68 17.12
N ILE A 59 0.89 -16.42 16.18
CA ILE A 59 1.99 -17.36 16.43
C ILE A 59 2.81 -17.55 15.13
N GLY A 60 4.08 -17.92 15.30
CA GLY A 60 5.00 -18.16 14.18
C GLY A 60 5.87 -16.96 13.85
N GLU A 61 6.47 -16.32 14.85
CA GLU A 61 7.46 -15.27 14.62
C GLU A 61 8.78 -15.88 14.13
N HIS A 62 9.39 -15.25 13.13
CA HIS A 62 10.72 -15.61 12.60
C HIS A 62 10.83 -17.03 12.01
N ILE A 63 9.74 -17.60 11.48
CA ILE A 63 9.78 -18.91 10.81
C ILE A 63 9.26 -18.85 9.36
N ASP A 64 8.72 -17.70 8.95
CA ASP A 64 8.17 -17.47 7.62
C ASP A 64 9.26 -17.45 6.54
N TYR A 65 10.44 -16.89 6.84
CA TYR A 65 11.58 -16.92 5.93
C TYR A 65 12.20 -18.32 5.76
N GLU A 66 11.93 -19.25 6.68
CA GLU A 66 12.31 -20.67 6.59
C GLU A 66 11.24 -21.52 5.88
N GLY A 67 10.15 -20.91 5.41
CA GLY A 67 9.06 -21.60 4.71
C GLY A 67 8.10 -22.38 5.61
N TYR A 68 8.16 -22.20 6.92
CA TYR A 68 7.16 -22.77 7.83
C TYR A 68 5.86 -21.97 7.82
N SER A 69 4.76 -22.64 8.20
CA SER A 69 3.46 -22.00 8.32
C SER A 69 3.39 -21.07 9.53
N VAL A 70 2.70 -19.94 9.37
CA VAL A 70 2.42 -18.95 10.42
C VAL A 70 0.92 -18.74 10.57
N LEU A 71 0.47 -18.15 11.69
CA LEU A 71 -0.93 -17.84 11.92
C LEU A 71 -1.15 -16.33 12.08
N PRO A 72 -1.30 -15.58 10.97
CA PRO A 72 -1.54 -14.16 11.01
C PRO A 72 -3.03 -13.82 11.06
N MET A 73 -3.32 -12.59 11.44
CA MET A 73 -4.66 -12.01 11.42
C MET A 73 -4.60 -10.57 10.92
N ALA A 74 -5.49 -10.21 10.00
CA ALA A 74 -5.67 -8.83 9.58
C ALA A 74 -6.20 -7.98 10.74
N ILE A 75 -5.71 -6.74 10.85
CA ILE A 75 -6.17 -5.78 11.86
C ILE A 75 -6.93 -4.63 11.22
N ARG A 76 -7.58 -3.83 12.08
CA ARG A 76 -8.38 -2.67 11.66
C ARG A 76 -7.55 -1.57 11.03
N GLN A 77 -6.32 -1.35 11.53
CA GLN A 77 -5.41 -0.35 11.01
C GLN A 77 -5.03 -0.72 9.57
N ASP A 78 -5.19 0.22 8.66
CA ASP A 78 -4.96 0.02 7.24
C ASP A 78 -4.23 1.23 6.63
N PRO A 79 -3.23 1.02 5.77
CA PRO A 79 -2.85 2.02 4.77
C PRO A 79 -3.94 2.15 3.70
N ILE A 80 -4.26 3.40 3.37
CA ILE A 80 -5.13 3.77 2.25
C ILE A 80 -4.31 4.66 1.31
N VAL A 81 -4.32 4.34 0.03
CA VAL A 81 -3.64 5.09 -1.03
C VAL A 81 -4.68 5.63 -1.99
N ALA A 82 -4.70 6.95 -2.16
CA ALA A 82 -5.48 7.61 -3.20
C ALA A 82 -4.66 7.65 -4.49
N ILE A 83 -5.25 7.24 -5.61
CA ILE A 83 -4.54 7.03 -6.87
C ILE A 83 -5.25 7.78 -7.99
N ARG A 84 -4.46 8.42 -8.84
CA ARG A 84 -4.89 8.98 -10.11
C ARG A 84 -3.84 8.65 -11.16
N LYS A 85 -4.28 8.12 -12.30
CA LYS A 85 -3.44 8.02 -13.49
C LYS A 85 -3.24 9.43 -14.06
N HIS A 86 -2.01 9.81 -14.34
CA HIS A 86 -1.73 11.03 -15.10
C HIS A 86 -2.36 10.91 -16.49
N ASP A 87 -2.96 11.99 -17.00
CA ASP A 87 -3.63 11.96 -18.30
C ASP A 87 -2.63 11.64 -19.42
N ASP A 88 -3.07 10.84 -20.40
CA ASP A 88 -2.21 10.36 -21.49
C ASP A 88 -1.83 11.55 -22.41
N GLY A 89 -0.55 11.89 -22.40
CA GLY A 89 0.08 12.86 -23.29
C GLY A 89 1.58 12.57 -23.41
N ASP A 90 2.29 13.30 -24.26
CA ASP A 90 3.76 13.19 -24.46
C ASP A 90 4.59 13.65 -23.22
N ALA A 91 3.95 13.75 -22.05
CA ALA A 91 4.60 14.12 -20.80
C ALA A 91 5.46 12.96 -20.27
N GLU A 92 6.53 13.32 -19.56
CA GLU A 92 7.37 12.36 -18.87
C GLU A 92 6.54 11.48 -17.93
N LYS A 93 6.72 10.16 -18.03
CA LYS A 93 6.08 9.21 -17.12
C LYS A 93 6.73 9.36 -15.76
N ILE A 94 6.01 9.98 -14.83
CA ILE A 94 6.48 10.21 -13.46
C ILE A 94 5.49 9.65 -12.44
N LEU A 95 6.01 9.14 -11.33
CA LEU A 95 5.26 8.75 -10.15
C LEU A 95 5.52 9.78 -9.05
N ARG A 96 4.46 10.48 -8.64
CA ARG A 96 4.52 11.48 -7.57
C ARG A 96 3.81 10.92 -6.34
N ILE A 97 4.54 10.77 -5.24
CA ILE A 97 4.05 10.16 -4.00
C ILE A 97 4.05 11.23 -2.91
N ALA A 98 2.91 11.39 -2.25
CA ALA A 98 2.73 12.29 -1.12
C ALA A 98 2.14 11.53 0.07
N ASN A 99 2.43 12.00 1.27
CA ASN A 99 1.88 11.45 2.50
C ASN A 99 0.94 12.46 3.17
N VAL A 100 -0.04 11.95 3.92
CA VAL A 100 -0.92 12.77 4.76
C VAL A 100 -0.23 13.32 6.00
N ASN A 101 0.88 12.69 6.40
CA ASN A 101 1.75 13.14 7.48
C ASN A 101 2.93 13.94 6.90
N ASP A 102 3.00 15.22 7.25
CA ASP A 102 3.98 16.18 6.72
C ASP A 102 5.43 15.87 7.13
N LYS A 103 5.66 14.93 8.05
CA LYS A 103 6.99 14.36 8.32
C LYS A 103 7.62 13.73 7.07
N TYR A 104 6.79 13.19 6.17
CA TYR A 104 7.23 12.54 4.94
C TYR A 104 7.06 13.50 3.77
N GLN A 105 8.19 13.95 3.22
CA GLN A 105 8.22 14.85 2.08
C GLN A 105 7.70 14.18 0.81
N ILE A 106 7.19 15.00 -0.11
CA ILE A 106 6.76 14.54 -1.43
C ILE A 106 7.99 14.06 -2.21
N CYS A 107 7.89 12.88 -2.81
CA CYS A 107 8.92 12.34 -3.70
C CYS A 107 8.37 12.13 -5.11
N THR A 108 9.24 12.31 -6.10
CA THR A 108 8.94 12.09 -7.51
C THR A 108 9.96 11.13 -8.08
N TYR A 109 9.49 10.09 -8.77
CA TYR A 109 10.32 9.07 -9.42
C TYR A 109 9.95 8.97 -10.90
N PRO A 110 10.88 8.55 -11.78
CA PRO A 110 10.51 8.12 -13.11
C PRO A 110 9.61 6.89 -13.02
N ALA A 111 8.59 6.83 -13.87
CA ALA A 111 7.65 5.73 -14.00
C ALA A 111 7.87 5.03 -15.35
N ASP A 112 9.08 4.52 -15.56
CA ASP A 112 9.40 3.71 -16.73
C ASP A 112 9.02 2.24 -16.47
N PRO A 113 8.02 1.69 -17.19
CA PRO A 113 7.62 0.29 -17.02
C PRO A 113 8.70 -0.70 -17.46
N THR A 114 9.73 -0.24 -18.17
CA THR A 114 10.86 -1.05 -18.65
C THR A 114 12.13 -0.87 -17.83
N GLN A 115 12.07 -0.07 -16.74
CA GLN A 115 13.22 0.14 -15.88
C GLN A 115 13.69 -1.19 -15.29
N LEU A 116 14.90 -1.62 -15.69
CA LEU A 116 15.54 -2.80 -15.12
C LEU A 116 15.79 -2.54 -13.64
N THR A 117 15.15 -3.33 -12.77
CA THR A 117 15.50 -3.35 -11.35
C THR A 117 16.94 -3.78 -11.23
N LYS A 118 17.83 -2.89 -10.78
CA LYS A 118 19.19 -3.31 -10.43
C LYS A 118 19.05 -4.38 -9.34
N PRO A 119 19.63 -5.59 -9.50
CA PRO A 119 19.65 -6.54 -8.40
C PRO A 119 20.32 -5.86 -7.21
N TYR A 120 19.72 -5.97 -6.03
CA TYR A 120 20.39 -5.63 -4.78
C TYR A 120 21.70 -6.42 -4.75
N ALA A 121 22.83 -5.76 -4.95
CA ALA A 121 24.13 -6.37 -4.71
C ALA A 121 24.21 -6.60 -3.20
N VAL A 122 24.18 -7.85 -2.78
CA VAL A 122 24.59 -8.23 -1.43
C VAL A 122 26.10 -7.99 -1.41
N GLU A 123 26.57 -6.90 -0.80
CA GLU A 123 27.99 -6.78 -0.49
C GLU A 123 28.31 -7.81 0.60
N GLU A 124 28.99 -8.89 0.22
CA GLU A 124 29.49 -9.96 1.09
C GLU A 124 30.55 -9.51 2.12
N SER A 125 30.73 -8.20 2.36
CA SER A 125 31.89 -7.67 3.09
C SER A 125 31.72 -7.53 4.61
N GLN A 126 30.61 -7.97 5.20
CA GLN A 126 30.39 -7.88 6.66
C GLN A 126 29.68 -9.10 7.25
N LEU A 127 30.26 -10.29 7.08
CA LEU A 127 30.02 -11.40 8.01
C LEU A 127 31.11 -11.36 9.09
N PRO A 128 30.78 -11.18 10.38
CA PRO A 128 31.75 -11.40 11.44
C PRO A 128 32.10 -12.89 11.45
N HIS A 129 33.38 -13.20 11.21
CA HIS A 129 33.92 -14.52 11.52
C HIS A 129 33.72 -14.77 13.01
N GLY A 130 32.81 -15.68 13.34
CA GLY A 130 32.67 -16.22 14.69
C GLY A 130 33.86 -17.11 15.02
N GLU A 131 34.39 -16.96 16.23
CA GLU A 131 35.09 -18.03 16.94
C GLU A 131 34.08 -19.02 17.54
#